data_AF-A0A432RRA7-F1
#
_entry.id   AF-A0A432RRA7-F1
#
_cell.length_a   1.000
_cell.length_b   1.000
_cell.length_c   1.000
_cell.angle_alpha   90.00
_cell.angle_beta   90.00
_cell.angle_gamma   90.00
#
_symmetry.space_group_name_H-M   'P 1'
#
loop_
_entity.id
_entity.type
_entity.pdbx_description
1 polymer ?
#
loop_
_entity_poly.entity_id
_entity_poly.type
_entity_poly.pdbx_seq_one_letter_code
_entity_poly.pdbx_strand_id
1 'polypeptide(L)' 'DIGRYALEDLMLADEIFVCNAMSQIMPVVRFDDKTFPIGPMTKQLMEKINPI' A
#
# COMPACT_ATOMS: atom_id res chain seq x y z
N ASP A 1 5.07 -13.01 17.07
CA ASP A 1 5.73 -12.08 16.15
C ASP A 1 4.81 -11.70 15.01
N ILE A 2 4.38 -10.44 15.01
CA ILE A 2 3.71 -9.78 13.87
C ILE A 2 4.79 -8.96 13.15
N GLY A 3 4.78 -8.92 11.82
CA GLY A 3 5.44 -7.84 11.08
C GLY A 3 6.90 -8.07 10.66
N ARG A 4 7.33 -9.32 10.42
CA ARG A 4 8.54 -9.58 9.62
C ARG A 4 8.12 -10.29 8.35
N TYR A 5 8.20 -9.57 7.25
CA TYR A 5 7.91 -10.08 5.91
C TYR A 5 9.20 -10.07 5.10
N ALA A 6 9.39 -11.09 4.29
CA ALA A 6 10.50 -11.15 3.35
C ALA A 6 10.22 -10.21 2.16
N LEU A 7 11.23 -9.96 1.33
CA LEU A 7 11.05 -9.17 0.11
C LEU A 7 10.07 -9.85 -0.84
N GLU A 8 10.10 -11.17 -0.89
CA GLU A 8 9.24 -12.00 -1.73
C GLU A 8 7.76 -11.81 -1.37
N ASP A 9 7.44 -11.66 -0.08
CA ASP A 9 6.07 -11.39 0.38
C ASP A 9 5.56 -10.04 -0.17
N LEU A 10 6.41 -9.01 -0.15
CA LEU A 10 6.11 -7.70 -0.73
C LEU A 10 5.90 -7.82 -2.25
N MET A 11 6.78 -8.54 -2.93
CA MET A 11 6.69 -8.74 -4.38
C MET A 11 5.47 -9.57 -4.79
N LEU A 12 4.91 -10.40 -3.91
CA LEU A 12 3.71 -11.22 -4.17
C LEU A 12 2.40 -10.56 -3.72
N ALA A 13 2.44 -9.41 -3.05
CA ALA A 13 1.25 -8.71 -2.57
C ALA A 13 0.31 -8.29 -3.72
N ASP A 14 -1.00 -8.41 -3.49
CA ASP A 14 -2.05 -7.95 -4.42
C ASP A 14 -2.11 -6.42 -4.52
N GLU A 15 -1.90 -5.73 -3.39
CA GLU A 15 -1.83 -4.28 -3.28
C GLU A 15 -0.84 -3.86 -2.18
N ILE A 16 -0.20 -2.71 -2.36
CA ILE A 16 0.76 -2.14 -1.41
C ILE A 16 0.39 -0.67 -1.17
N PHE A 17 0.43 -0.25 0.08
CA PHE A 17 0.33 1.16 0.46
C PHE A 17 1.32 1.46 1.58
N VAL A 18 1.69 2.74 1.70
CA VAL A 18 2.42 3.28 2.83
C VAL A 18 1.54 4.27 3.57
N CYS A 19 1.77 4.43 4.87
CA CYS A 19 1.07 5.43 5.64
C CYS A 19 1.97 6.20 6.60
N ASN A 20 1.63 7.46 6.80
CA ASN A 20 2.21 8.31 7.83
C ASN A 20 1.24 9.46 8.19
N ALA A 21 1.58 10.26 9.20
CA ALA A 21 0.72 11.35 9.67
C ALA A 21 0.63 12.55 8.69
N MET A 22 1.57 12.70 7.76
CA MET A 22 1.68 13.85 6.86
C MET A 22 0.96 13.63 5.53
N SER A 23 1.04 12.41 4.99
CA SER A 23 0.50 12.01 3.69
C SER A 23 -0.61 10.97 3.80
N GLN A 24 -1.00 10.60 5.02
CA GLN A 24 -2.08 9.65 5.34
C GLN A 24 -1.88 8.32 4.62
N ILE A 25 -2.77 7.92 3.70
CA ILE A 25 -2.67 6.69 2.92
C ILE A 25 -2.16 7.03 1.52
N MET A 26 -1.01 6.47 1.14
CA MET A 26 -0.47 6.57 -0.21
C MET A 26 -0.34 5.19 -0.85
N PRO A 27 -0.97 4.93 -2.00
CA PRO A 27 -0.78 3.68 -2.73
C PRO A 27 0.63 3.61 -3.32
N VAL A 28 1.24 2.44 -3.27
CA VAL A 28 2.47 2.14 -4.01
C VAL A 28 2.08 1.49 -5.33
N VAL A 29 2.20 2.25 -6.42
CA VAL A 29 1.82 1.79 -7.78
C VAL A 29 2.97 1.12 -8.54
N ARG A 30 4.21 1.27 -8.04
CA ARG A 30 5.40 0.62 -8.57
C ARG A 30 6.43 0.43 -7.47
N PHE A 31 7.03 -0.74 -7.43
CA PHE A 31 8.21 -1.04 -6.63
C PHE A 31 9.14 -1.92 -7.47
N ASP A 32 10.39 -1.48 -7.61
CA ASP A 32 11.36 -2.04 -8.57
C ASP A 32 10.80 -2.09 -10.01
N ASP A 33 10.84 -3.25 -10.66
CA ASP A 33 10.32 -3.51 -12.00
C ASP A 33 8.84 -3.93 -12.03
N LYS A 34 8.20 -4.09 -10.86
CA LYS A 34 6.80 -4.51 -10.73
C LYS A 34 5.84 -3.34 -10.53
N THR A 35 4.73 -3.34 -11.27
CA THR A 35 3.60 -2.43 -11.07
C THR A 35 2.50 -3.08 -10.25
N PHE A 36 1.86 -2.31 -9.39
CA PHE A 36 0.77 -2.77 -8.52
C PHE A 36 -0.50 -1.97 -8.79
N PRO A 37 -1.68 -2.61 -8.79
CA PRO A 37 -2.93 -1.88 -8.86
C PRO A 37 -3.19 -1.13 -7.54
N ILE A 38 -3.93 -0.02 -7.62
CA ILE A 38 -4.56 0.54 -6.42
C ILE A 38 -5.76 -0.35 -6.10
N GLY A 39 -5.56 -1.29 -5.17
CA GLY A 39 -6.57 -2.28 -4.82
C GLY A 39 -7.75 -1.71 -4.00
N PRO A 40 -8.79 -2.52 -3.80
CA PRO A 40 -10.03 -2.09 -3.17
C PRO A 40 -9.83 -1.68 -1.70
N MET A 41 -8.94 -2.34 -0.95
CA MET A 41 -8.69 -1.97 0.44
C MET A 41 -7.97 -0.63 0.53
N THR A 42 -6.96 -0.43 -0.31
CA THR A 42 -6.23 0.85 -0.36
C THR A 42 -7.16 2.00 -0.76
N LYS A 43 -8.02 1.82 -1.77
CA LYS A 43 -9.04 2.81 -2.15
C LYS A 43 -9.97 3.15 -1.00
N GLN A 44 -10.51 2.13 -0.32
CA GLN A 44 -11.41 2.33 0.81
C GLN A 44 -10.73 3.09 1.96
N LEU A 45 -9.45 2.81 2.22
CA LEU A 45 -8.68 3.52 3.24
C LEU A 45 -8.43 4.98 2.84
N MET A 46 -8.09 5.24 1.58
CA MET A 46 -7.94 6.61 1.06
C MET A 46 -9.25 7.40 1.17
N GLU A 47 -10.39 6.83 0.79
CA GLU A 47 -11.70 7.49 0.89
C GLU A 47 -12.09 7.84 2.33
N LYS A 48 -11.69 7.02 3.31
CA LYS A 48 -12.02 7.22 4.72
C LYS A 48 -11.07 8.17 5.44
N ILE A 49 -9.79 8.16 5.07
CA ILE A 49 -8.71 8.78 5.85
C ILE A 49 -8.17 10.02 5.14
N ASN A 50 -8.11 10.02 3.81
CA ASN A 50 -7.60 11.15 3.08
C ASN A 50 -8.71 12.21 2.93
N PRO A 51 -8.54 13.42 3.51
CA PRO A 51 -9.50 14.49 3.34
C PRO A 51 -9.53 14.92 1.88
N ILE A 52 -10.71 15.36 1.44
CA ILE A 52 -10.93 15.99 0.13
C ILE A 52 -10.18 17.32 0.07
#